data_AF-A0A9N8HIJ2-F1
#
_entry.id   AF-A0A9N8HIJ2-F1
#
_cell.length_a   1.000
_cell.length_b   1.000
_cell.length_c   1.000
_cell.angle_alpha   90.00
_cell.angle_beta   90.00
_cell.angle_gamma   90.00
#
_symmetry.space_group_name_H-M   'P 1'
#
loop_
_entity.id
_entity.type
_entity.pdbx_description
1 polymer ?
#
loop_
_entity_poly.entity_id
_entity_poly.type
_entity_poly.pdbx_seq_one_letter_code
_entity_poly.pdbx_strand_id
1 'polypeptide(L)'
;MMNSKTIILLTSLLGPSVWAEQALFRGARKRQMLTTVKVIEDEGCPAPPSFSPNRFYEGFADCSMTKADMEMLDIESAAFRYITAQADRIRRDNYTSCFEKSLEGGRPYFYDNFAVHGVALLDLFQQLQLLPARCNDLHEPLREVLLSRMSVPLENVTVESLTSYTAQETPPIEWWEDEFLPAAANAFSCGFTSQDETSSPGKLPADIREAFLRQDPTIQRVWRLMKGYLRSPQKQRENANRQADFDVSLYVPFLKVPLARTYMGLEGSIGSSMRVGYPTYQGPAIWFLYHTIAARTAAFERQCNANVDKILSTFAIVIAYFGTTHPCPYCREHFMSRVSRNDRDWQTFGLENTLSPSQSESNLYPLEYLFAGGAGESDGSLRAKLASITDGNSLMLYLFKAHNAVTSSTTLNLNCRTSERADNDELFSCLQEGPKYGDNGVAGTGTMGRAWPTAKRYEFWLEKGDLWSTLRLNAELRNAYETLKDLDNQYGVELRQNYWSAGTEASPFMDLVGQEVVEATAALDAAMLALDVLYTEYDLSTPPQCDLAETSLAEFEPLAVPLPLMEDGNFRAPPPACIEYAKNNFKSGRRLQEDSFDTKDEECGSD
;
A
#
# COMPACT_ATOMS: atom_id res chain seq x y z
N MET A 1 -56.36 7.95 51.55
CA MET A 1 -57.77 7.70 51.93
C MET A 1 -58.55 7.38 50.66
N MET A 2 -59.32 6.28 50.59
CA MET A 2 -60.37 6.01 49.56
C MET A 2 -59.88 6.02 48.07
N ASN A 3 -60.63 5.67 47.01
CA ASN A 3 -61.66 4.65 46.73
C ASN A 3 -61.74 4.47 45.19
N SER A 4 -62.11 3.34 44.57
CA SER A 4 -62.37 1.96 45.05
C SER A 4 -62.24 0.95 43.89
N LYS A 5 -62.66 -0.30 44.13
CA LYS A 5 -62.74 -1.48 43.26
C LYS A 5 -63.58 -1.31 41.97
N THR A 6 -63.34 -2.17 40.97
CA THR A 6 -64.35 -3.11 40.43
C THR A 6 -63.65 -4.30 39.73
N ILE A 7 -64.24 -5.50 39.82
CA ILE A 7 -63.81 -6.77 39.20
C ILE A 7 -65.05 -7.46 38.64
N ILE A 8 -64.97 -8.03 37.43
CA ILE A 8 -65.81 -9.19 37.01
C ILE A 8 -64.92 -10.19 36.26
N LEU A 9 -65.11 -11.49 36.54
CA LEU A 9 -64.47 -12.65 35.88
C LEU A 9 -65.45 -13.35 34.92
N LEU A 10 -64.91 -14.16 34.00
CA LEU A 10 -65.30 -15.55 33.62
C LEU A 10 -64.50 -15.91 32.34
N THR A 11 -63.56 -16.87 32.22
CA THR A 11 -63.50 -18.32 32.60
C THR A 11 -64.66 -19.15 32.02
N SER A 12 -64.49 -20.30 31.37
CA SER A 12 -63.36 -21.25 31.17
C SER A 12 -63.64 -22.15 29.92
N LEU A 13 -62.88 -23.16 29.46
CA LEU A 13 -62.26 -24.36 30.08
C LEU A 13 -61.16 -25.02 29.21
N LEU A 14 -60.30 -25.80 29.90
CA LEU A 14 -59.73 -27.15 29.64
C LEU A 14 -59.94 -27.84 28.26
N GLY A 15 -59.03 -28.70 27.74
CA GLY A 15 -57.78 -29.27 28.27
C GLY A 15 -57.10 -30.26 27.27
N PRO A 16 -55.97 -30.94 27.61
CA PRO A 16 -55.04 -31.52 26.59
C PRO A 16 -54.84 -33.06 26.57
N SER A 17 -54.64 -33.66 25.38
CA SER A 17 -54.18 -35.06 25.12
C SER A 17 -54.02 -35.37 23.60
N VAL A 18 -53.25 -36.36 23.07
CA VAL A 18 -51.87 -36.87 23.31
C VAL A 18 -51.49 -37.91 22.21
N TRP A 19 -50.24 -37.90 21.71
CA TRP A 19 -49.44 -38.94 20.97
C TRP A 19 -50.08 -39.99 19.99
N ALA A 20 -49.57 -40.02 18.73
CA ALA A 20 -49.29 -41.22 17.89
C ALA A 20 -48.63 -40.75 16.56
N GLU A 21 -47.31 -40.91 16.33
CA GLU A 21 -46.63 -42.05 15.69
C GLU A 21 -47.26 -42.67 14.42
N GLN A 22 -46.62 -42.46 13.26
CA GLN A 22 -45.95 -43.53 12.47
C GLN A 22 -45.11 -42.94 11.33
N ALA A 23 -44.28 -43.77 10.67
CA ALA A 23 -43.23 -43.33 9.76
C ALA A 23 -43.08 -44.18 8.49
N LEU A 24 -42.28 -43.65 7.54
CA LEU A 24 -41.54 -44.32 6.46
C LEU A 24 -42.25 -44.82 5.17
N PHE A 25 -41.48 -44.63 4.09
CA PHE A 25 -41.40 -45.36 2.82
C PHE A 25 -42.42 -45.20 1.66
N ARG A 26 -41.82 -44.85 0.50
CA ARG A 26 -42.08 -45.33 -0.88
C ARG A 26 -43.40 -44.96 -1.58
N GLY A 27 -43.26 -44.38 -2.79
CA GLY A 27 -44.07 -44.86 -3.93
C GLY A 27 -44.62 -43.83 -4.91
N ALA A 28 -43.73 -43.24 -5.73
CA ALA A 28 -43.98 -42.60 -7.03
C ALA A 28 -45.40 -42.59 -7.64
N ARG A 29 -45.85 -41.41 -8.10
CA ARG A 29 -46.65 -41.30 -9.35
C ARG A 29 -46.41 -39.98 -10.08
N LYS A 30 -46.25 -40.07 -11.41
CA LYS A 30 -46.08 -38.92 -12.31
C LYS A 30 -47.36 -38.08 -12.38
N ARG A 31 -47.21 -36.75 -12.46
CA ARG A 31 -48.01 -35.92 -13.38
C ARG A 31 -47.10 -34.91 -14.07
N GLN A 32 -47.31 -34.74 -15.38
CA GLN A 32 -46.76 -33.60 -16.11
C GLN A 32 -47.59 -32.37 -15.74
N MET A 33 -46.92 -31.25 -15.48
CA MET A 33 -47.38 -29.95 -15.95
C MET A 33 -46.18 -29.28 -16.60
N LEU A 34 -46.25 -29.05 -17.91
CA LEU A 34 -45.41 -28.04 -18.51
C LEU A 34 -45.94 -26.69 -18.05
N THR A 35 -45.10 -25.92 -17.38
CA THR A 35 -45.28 -24.48 -17.27
C THR A 35 -43.92 -23.90 -17.55
N THR A 36 -43.77 -23.31 -18.75
CA THR A 36 -42.53 -22.63 -19.12
C THR A 36 -42.40 -21.39 -18.25
N VAL A 37 -41.71 -21.53 -17.13
CA VAL A 37 -41.19 -20.37 -16.40
C VAL A 37 -40.26 -19.69 -17.37
N LYS A 38 -40.73 -18.59 -17.98
CA LYS A 38 -39.80 -17.57 -18.47
C LYS A 38 -38.96 -17.19 -17.27
N VAL A 39 -37.66 -17.47 -17.35
CA VAL A 39 -36.70 -16.63 -16.64
C VAL A 39 -37.02 -15.22 -17.12
N ILE A 40 -37.59 -14.41 -16.23
CA ILE A 40 -37.43 -12.97 -16.36
C ILE A 40 -35.94 -12.80 -16.13
N GLU A 41 -35.22 -12.45 -17.19
CA GLU A 41 -33.87 -11.93 -17.04
C GLU A 41 -34.04 -10.70 -16.16
N ASP A 42 -33.57 -10.78 -14.90
CA ASP A 42 -33.43 -9.58 -14.08
C ASP A 42 -32.62 -8.60 -14.92
N GLU A 43 -33.15 -7.39 -15.11
CA GLU A 43 -32.36 -6.24 -15.54
C GLU A 43 -31.43 -5.89 -14.36
N GLY A 44 -30.44 -6.76 -14.16
CA GLY A 44 -29.57 -6.75 -13.00
C GLY A 44 -28.89 -5.39 -12.92
N CYS A 45 -28.81 -4.85 -11.70
CA CYS A 45 -28.19 -3.56 -11.46
C CYS A 45 -26.87 -3.50 -12.24
N PRO A 46 -26.72 -2.56 -13.21
CA PRO A 46 -25.63 -2.61 -14.17
C PRO A 46 -24.33 -2.67 -13.39
N ALA A 47 -23.53 -3.71 -13.66
CA ALA A 47 -22.31 -3.96 -12.93
C ALA A 47 -21.49 -2.66 -12.92
N PRO A 48 -21.10 -2.13 -11.74
CA PRO A 48 -20.39 -0.87 -11.68
C PRO A 48 -19.14 -1.00 -12.56
N PRO A 49 -18.82 0.03 -13.38
CA PRO A 49 -17.74 -0.05 -14.35
C PRO A 49 -16.45 -0.49 -13.65
N SER A 50 -15.66 -1.31 -14.34
CA SER A 50 -14.37 -1.80 -13.87
C SER A 50 -13.48 -0.61 -13.50
N PHE A 51 -13.34 -0.38 -12.20
CA PHE A 51 -12.57 0.71 -11.64
C PHE A 51 -11.22 0.16 -11.19
N SER A 52 -10.13 0.56 -11.86
CA SER A 52 -8.79 0.23 -11.38
C SER A 52 -8.49 1.05 -10.12
N PRO A 53 -8.02 0.44 -9.01
CA PRO A 53 -7.66 1.19 -7.80
C PRO A 53 -6.43 2.09 -8.02
N ASN A 54 -5.75 1.91 -9.14
CA ASN A 54 -4.57 2.63 -9.58
C ASN A 54 -4.92 3.88 -10.40
N ARG A 55 -6.15 3.99 -10.91
CA ARG A 55 -6.58 5.06 -11.82
C ARG A 55 -7.86 5.75 -11.32
N PHE A 56 -7.68 6.80 -10.55
CA PHE A 56 -8.76 7.55 -9.90
C PHE A 56 -9.53 8.47 -10.86
N TYR A 57 -8.98 8.78 -12.04
CA TYR A 57 -9.55 9.77 -12.97
C TYR A 57 -10.34 9.19 -14.14
N GLU A 58 -10.35 7.86 -14.36
CA GLU A 58 -11.16 7.21 -15.43
C GLU A 58 -12.66 7.52 -15.30
N GLY A 59 -13.18 7.57 -14.07
CA GLY A 59 -14.58 7.96 -13.78
C GLY A 59 -14.89 9.46 -14.00
N PHE A 60 -13.92 10.26 -14.44
CA PHE A 60 -14.02 11.69 -14.69
C PHE A 60 -13.77 12.08 -16.14
N ALA A 61 -13.57 11.10 -17.03
CA ALA A 61 -13.46 11.33 -18.46
C ALA A 61 -14.68 12.10 -19.00
N ASP A 62 -14.53 13.40 -19.22
CA ASP A 62 -15.41 14.14 -20.11
C ASP A 62 -15.00 13.89 -21.57
N CYS A 63 -15.79 14.39 -22.52
CA CYS A 63 -15.54 14.17 -23.95
C CYS A 63 -14.32 14.93 -24.52
N SER A 64 -13.48 15.55 -23.67
CA SER A 64 -12.31 16.33 -24.07
C SER A 64 -10.98 15.82 -23.50
N MET A 65 -10.97 15.08 -22.39
CA MET A 65 -9.74 14.44 -21.88
C MET A 65 -9.36 13.19 -22.69
N THR A 66 -8.09 13.08 -23.08
CA THR A 66 -7.54 11.85 -23.69
C THR A 66 -7.08 10.84 -22.63
N LYS A 67 -6.76 9.59 -23.03
CA LYS A 67 -6.16 8.60 -22.10
C LYS A 67 -4.85 9.13 -21.51
N ALA A 68 -4.03 9.81 -22.32
CA ALA A 68 -2.80 10.43 -21.87
C ALA A 68 -3.02 11.55 -20.83
N ASP A 69 -4.08 12.36 -20.96
CA ASP A 69 -4.39 13.42 -19.98
C ASP A 69 -4.89 12.83 -18.64
N MET A 70 -5.53 11.67 -18.68
CA MET A 70 -5.93 10.93 -17.47
C MET A 70 -4.74 10.23 -16.81
N GLU A 71 -3.91 9.51 -17.57
CA GLU A 71 -2.69 8.88 -17.08
C GLU A 71 -1.74 9.91 -16.44
N MET A 72 -1.54 11.05 -17.10
CA MET A 72 -0.78 12.18 -16.57
C MET A 72 -1.36 12.67 -15.24
N LEU A 73 -2.68 12.83 -15.13
CA LEU A 73 -3.35 13.32 -13.91
C LEU A 73 -3.35 12.27 -12.77
N ASP A 74 -3.41 10.98 -13.08
CA ASP A 74 -3.25 9.92 -12.07
C ASP A 74 -1.81 9.86 -11.53
N ILE A 75 -0.80 10.07 -12.39
CA ILE A 75 0.62 10.19 -11.99
C ILE A 75 0.86 11.47 -11.17
N GLU A 76 0.38 12.62 -11.65
CA GLU A 76 0.39 13.91 -10.94
C GLU A 76 -0.22 13.75 -9.53
N SER A 77 -1.42 13.16 -9.46
CA SER A 77 -2.14 12.93 -8.20
C SER A 77 -1.37 11.98 -7.27
N ALA A 78 -0.84 10.86 -7.78
CA ALA A 78 -0.11 9.89 -6.98
C ALA A 78 1.14 10.49 -6.32
N ALA A 79 1.98 11.19 -7.08
CA ALA A 79 3.19 11.80 -6.53
C ALA A 79 2.89 12.97 -5.58
N PHE A 80 1.94 13.85 -5.92
CA PHE A 80 1.51 14.93 -5.03
C PHE A 80 1.03 14.41 -3.67
N ARG A 81 0.14 13.39 -3.69
CA ARG A 81 -0.45 12.79 -2.48
C ARG A 81 0.56 12.02 -1.65
N TYR A 82 1.59 11.47 -2.30
CA TYR A 82 2.66 10.75 -1.62
C TYR A 82 3.65 11.71 -0.94
N ILE A 83 4.19 12.68 -1.68
CA ILE A 83 5.17 13.67 -1.17
C ILE A 83 4.54 14.56 -0.08
N THR A 84 3.32 15.06 -0.25
CA THR A 84 2.66 15.86 0.79
C THR A 84 2.31 15.02 2.04
N ALA A 85 2.08 13.72 1.91
CA ALA A 85 1.84 12.87 3.07
C ALA A 85 3.13 12.51 3.84
N GLN A 86 4.27 12.36 3.15
CA GLN A 86 5.57 12.25 3.80
C GLN A 86 5.83 13.51 4.64
N ALA A 87 5.60 14.68 4.05
CA ALA A 87 5.77 15.99 4.68
C ALA A 87 5.01 16.15 6.01
N ASP A 88 3.75 15.67 6.12
CA ASP A 88 3.00 15.72 7.40
C ASP A 88 3.69 14.94 8.53
N ARG A 89 4.44 13.88 8.23
CA ARG A 89 5.25 13.18 9.24
C ARG A 89 6.53 13.94 9.57
N ILE A 90 7.13 14.56 8.56
CA ILE A 90 8.41 15.27 8.64
C ILE A 90 8.31 16.59 9.40
N ARG A 91 7.20 17.34 9.30
CA ARG A 91 6.98 18.61 10.06
C ARG A 91 6.85 18.39 11.59
N ARG A 92 6.65 17.16 12.06
CA ARG A 92 6.35 16.94 13.48
C ARG A 92 7.66 16.96 14.26
N ASP A 93 7.97 18.08 14.91
CA ASP A 93 9.20 18.25 15.70
C ASP A 93 9.38 17.12 16.72
N ASN A 94 10.59 16.54 16.76
CA ASN A 94 10.95 15.38 17.59
C ASN A 94 10.08 14.12 17.38
N TYR A 95 9.30 14.03 16.30
CA TYR A 95 8.39 12.91 16.08
C TYR A 95 9.15 11.61 15.81
N THR A 96 8.97 10.72 16.77
CA THR A 96 9.54 9.38 16.80
C THR A 96 8.39 8.37 16.86
N SER A 97 8.52 7.26 16.13
CA SER A 97 7.47 6.24 16.03
C SER A 97 8.01 4.82 16.12
N CYS A 98 7.19 3.93 16.66
CA CYS A 98 7.38 2.49 16.71
C CYS A 98 6.10 1.80 16.23
N PHE A 99 6.16 1.22 15.03
CA PHE A 99 5.00 0.74 14.28
C PHE A 99 3.97 1.87 14.15
N GLU A 100 2.68 1.67 14.45
CA GLU A 100 1.69 2.74 14.41
C GLU A 100 1.83 3.81 15.51
N LYS A 101 2.48 3.52 16.64
CA LYS A 101 2.44 4.39 17.83
C LYS A 101 3.59 5.40 17.83
N SER A 102 3.29 6.67 18.09
CA SER A 102 4.33 7.65 18.42
C SER A 102 4.89 7.32 19.80
N LEU A 103 6.21 7.21 19.90
CA LEU A 103 6.91 6.75 21.11
C LEU A 103 8.29 7.40 21.18
N GLU A 104 8.58 8.01 22.32
CA GLU A 104 9.88 8.62 22.62
C GLU A 104 11.01 7.59 22.46
N GLY A 105 12.11 7.98 21.81
CA GLY A 105 13.20 7.06 21.47
C GLY A 105 12.85 6.02 20.38
N GLY A 106 11.70 6.17 19.71
CA GLY A 106 11.37 5.45 18.47
C GLY A 106 12.19 5.93 17.28
N ARG A 107 11.86 5.46 16.07
CA ARG A 107 12.55 5.94 14.86
C ARG A 107 12.10 7.37 14.51
N PRO A 108 13.02 8.33 14.33
CA PRO A 108 12.67 9.68 13.88
C PRO A 108 12.29 9.68 12.39
N TYR A 109 11.65 10.78 11.97
CA TYR A 109 11.52 11.20 10.57
C TYR A 109 12.49 12.36 10.32
N PHE A 110 13.21 12.36 9.19
CA PHE A 110 14.30 13.33 8.91
C PHE A 110 14.03 14.15 7.66
N TYR A 111 14.17 15.47 7.77
CA TYR A 111 13.95 16.39 6.65
C TYR A 111 14.92 16.10 5.49
N ASP A 112 16.19 15.87 5.77
CA ASP A 112 17.20 15.57 4.72
C ASP A 112 16.84 14.31 3.93
N ASN A 113 16.34 13.27 4.62
CA ASN A 113 15.86 12.05 3.97
C ASN A 113 14.64 12.30 3.08
N PHE A 114 13.75 13.22 3.48
CA PHE A 114 12.58 13.61 2.70
C PHE A 114 12.95 14.48 1.48
N ALA A 115 13.87 15.43 1.65
CA ALA A 115 14.39 16.24 0.55
C ALA A 115 15.04 15.35 -0.53
N VAL A 116 15.94 14.44 -0.12
CA VAL A 116 16.56 13.46 -1.03
C VAL A 116 15.52 12.56 -1.72
N HIS A 117 14.52 12.06 -0.98
CA HIS A 117 13.46 11.23 -1.58
C HIS A 117 12.66 12.00 -2.63
N GLY A 118 12.18 13.20 -2.28
CA GLY A 118 11.36 14.03 -3.16
C GLY A 118 12.11 14.42 -4.43
N VAL A 119 13.38 14.83 -4.31
CA VAL A 119 14.23 15.18 -5.45
C VAL A 119 14.53 13.97 -6.33
N ALA A 120 14.92 12.82 -5.76
CA ALA A 120 15.17 11.61 -6.56
C ALA A 120 13.90 11.11 -7.27
N LEU A 121 12.70 11.33 -6.71
CA LEU A 121 11.44 11.02 -7.38
C LEU A 121 11.14 12.00 -8.53
N LEU A 122 11.45 13.30 -8.37
CA LEU A 122 11.37 14.29 -9.46
C LEU A 122 12.39 14.04 -10.58
N ASP A 123 13.57 13.51 -10.25
CA ASP A 123 14.58 13.08 -11.23
C ASP A 123 14.09 11.87 -12.04
N LEU A 124 13.52 10.85 -11.39
CA LEU A 124 12.88 9.73 -12.11
C LEU A 124 11.78 10.19 -13.07
N PHE A 125 10.95 11.16 -12.67
CA PHE A 125 9.88 11.69 -13.53
C PHE A 125 10.40 12.27 -14.86
N GLN A 126 11.57 12.92 -14.82
CA GLN A 126 12.18 13.56 -15.97
C GLN A 126 13.05 12.59 -16.78
N GLN A 127 13.85 11.74 -16.11
CA GLN A 127 14.61 10.64 -16.73
C GLN A 127 13.69 9.71 -17.55
N LEU A 128 12.53 9.34 -17.00
CA LEU A 128 11.59 8.40 -17.63
C LEU A 128 10.49 9.06 -18.48
N GLN A 129 10.48 10.39 -18.61
CA GLN A 129 9.43 11.14 -19.32
C GLN A 129 8.01 10.69 -18.89
N LEU A 130 7.75 10.62 -17.58
CA LEU A 130 6.45 10.23 -17.02
C LEU A 130 5.38 11.31 -17.20
N LEU A 131 5.82 12.57 -17.29
CA LEU A 131 5.02 13.71 -17.68
C LEU A 131 5.58 14.30 -19.00
N PRO A 132 4.77 14.99 -19.81
CA PRO A 132 5.25 15.71 -21.00
C PRO A 132 6.38 16.71 -20.66
N ALA A 133 7.39 16.87 -21.53
CA ALA A 133 8.56 17.71 -21.25
C ALA A 133 8.25 19.17 -20.85
N ARG A 134 7.09 19.73 -21.27
CA ARG A 134 6.56 21.03 -20.82
C ARG A 134 6.28 21.13 -19.30
N CYS A 135 6.37 20.02 -18.57
CA CYS A 135 6.13 19.93 -17.14
C CYS A 135 7.42 20.03 -16.31
N ASN A 136 8.60 19.82 -16.93
CA ASN A 136 9.89 19.77 -16.24
C ASN A 136 10.18 21.09 -15.49
N ASP A 137 9.94 22.23 -16.12
CA ASP A 137 10.07 23.58 -15.54
C ASP A 137 9.23 23.79 -14.27
N LEU A 138 8.19 22.98 -14.03
CA LEU A 138 7.35 23.05 -12.83
C LEU A 138 7.92 22.25 -11.66
N HIS A 139 8.79 21.27 -11.91
CA HIS A 139 9.47 20.49 -10.87
C HIS A 139 10.60 21.26 -10.20
N GLU A 140 11.32 22.11 -10.94
CA GLU A 140 12.52 22.76 -10.41
C GLU A 140 12.25 23.67 -9.19
N PRO A 141 11.16 24.48 -9.12
CA PRO A 141 10.81 25.20 -7.90
C PRO A 141 10.57 24.29 -6.68
N LEU A 142 10.08 23.06 -6.87
CA LEU A 142 9.97 22.08 -5.78
C LEU A 142 11.34 21.48 -5.42
N ARG A 143 12.23 21.27 -6.40
CA ARG A 143 13.62 20.86 -6.17
C ARG A 143 14.37 21.89 -5.32
N GLU A 144 14.34 23.16 -5.73
CA GLU A 144 14.95 24.29 -5.02
C GLU A 144 14.44 24.38 -3.59
N VAL A 145 13.10 24.35 -3.41
CA VAL A 145 12.47 24.40 -2.08
C VAL A 145 12.95 23.24 -1.20
N LEU A 146 12.91 21.98 -1.69
CA LEU A 146 13.36 20.82 -0.92
C LEU A 146 14.86 20.87 -0.54
N LEU A 147 15.73 21.29 -1.46
CA LEU A 147 17.17 21.36 -1.18
C LEU A 147 17.54 22.56 -0.30
N SER A 148 16.81 23.67 -0.36
CA SER A 148 17.11 24.92 0.36
C SER A 148 17.15 24.82 1.89
N ARG A 149 16.57 23.76 2.47
CA ARG A 149 16.48 23.54 3.92
C ARG A 149 17.23 22.30 4.42
N MET A 150 18.04 21.65 3.57
CA MET A 150 18.86 20.53 4.03
C MET A 150 19.88 20.95 5.10
N SER A 151 20.03 20.15 6.15
CA SER A 151 20.93 20.47 7.28
C SER A 151 22.41 20.34 6.93
N VAL A 152 22.71 19.54 5.90
CA VAL A 152 24.04 19.38 5.29
C VAL A 152 23.92 19.43 3.77
N PRO A 153 24.90 20.01 3.04
CA PRO A 153 24.96 19.91 1.59
C PRO A 153 25.02 18.44 1.12
N LEU A 154 24.47 18.15 -0.07
CA LEU A 154 24.35 16.78 -0.61
C LEU A 154 25.69 16.02 -0.62
N GLU A 155 26.78 16.69 -1.00
CA GLU A 155 28.14 16.13 -1.07
C GLU A 155 28.77 15.84 0.31
N ASN A 156 28.12 16.24 1.40
CA ASN A 156 28.52 15.99 2.79
C ASN A 156 27.53 15.06 3.54
N VAL A 157 26.53 14.50 2.86
CA VAL A 157 25.58 13.55 3.45
C VAL A 157 26.29 12.23 3.77
N THR A 158 26.13 11.73 5.01
CA THR A 158 26.74 10.46 5.47
C THR A 158 25.68 9.43 5.86
N VAL A 159 26.05 8.15 5.89
CA VAL A 159 25.17 7.09 6.43
C VAL A 159 24.81 7.36 7.89
N GLU A 160 25.72 7.93 8.69
CA GLU A 160 25.47 8.24 10.11
C GLU A 160 24.43 9.36 10.28
N SER A 161 24.51 10.45 9.50
CA SER A 161 23.49 11.51 9.53
C SER A 161 22.11 10.99 9.09
N LEU A 162 22.05 10.12 8.08
CA LEU A 162 20.80 9.56 7.55
C LEU A 162 20.15 8.49 8.43
N THR A 163 20.92 7.84 9.32
CA THR A 163 20.48 6.69 10.14
C THR A 163 20.55 6.96 11.64
N SER A 164 20.74 8.21 12.04
CA SER A 164 20.68 8.68 13.43
C SER A 164 19.33 8.34 14.11
N TYR A 165 19.31 8.39 15.44
CA TYR A 165 18.06 8.42 16.23
C TYR A 165 17.78 9.80 16.85
N THR A 166 18.75 10.72 16.83
CA THR A 166 18.56 12.11 17.27
C THR A 166 17.73 12.84 16.24
N ALA A 167 16.52 13.28 16.60
CA ALA A 167 15.65 14.05 15.73
C ALA A 167 16.34 15.35 15.24
N GLN A 168 16.00 15.79 14.03
CA GLN A 168 16.42 17.07 13.47
C GLN A 168 15.36 18.14 13.76
N GLU A 169 15.76 19.42 13.76
CA GLU A 169 14.80 20.52 13.68
C GLU A 169 14.07 20.48 12.32
N THR A 170 12.78 20.83 12.31
CA THR A 170 11.97 20.82 11.09
C THR A 170 11.69 22.26 10.64
N PRO A 171 11.45 22.53 9.34
CA PRO A 171 11.03 23.85 8.90
C PRO A 171 9.73 24.30 9.60
N PRO A 172 9.58 25.60 9.93
CA PRO A 172 8.40 26.12 10.62
C PRO A 172 7.13 25.95 9.79
N ILE A 173 5.94 25.94 10.42
CA ILE A 173 4.66 25.70 9.72
C ILE A 173 4.44 26.65 8.53
N GLU A 174 4.84 27.92 8.65
CA GLU A 174 4.79 28.91 7.58
C GLU A 174 5.58 28.44 6.34
N TRP A 175 6.72 27.79 6.50
CA TRP A 175 7.46 27.22 5.38
C TRP A 175 6.66 26.16 4.62
N TRP A 176 5.95 25.30 5.36
CA TRP A 176 5.14 24.24 4.77
C TRP A 176 3.88 24.76 4.07
N GLU A 177 3.27 25.83 4.61
CA GLU A 177 2.07 26.47 4.06
C GLU A 177 2.35 27.51 2.94
N ASP A 178 3.49 28.19 2.95
CA ASP A 178 3.83 29.30 2.04
C ASP A 178 4.83 28.93 0.94
N GLU A 179 5.79 28.06 1.20
CA GLU A 179 6.84 27.66 0.24
C GLU A 179 6.54 26.26 -0.33
N PHE A 180 6.48 25.24 0.53
CA PHE A 180 6.39 23.83 0.10
C PHE A 180 5.06 23.47 -0.57
N LEU A 181 3.91 23.68 0.08
CA LEU A 181 2.64 23.23 -0.50
C LEU A 181 2.32 23.93 -1.85
N PRO A 182 2.54 25.25 -2.01
CA PRO A 182 2.37 25.90 -3.32
C PRO A 182 3.32 25.33 -4.39
N ALA A 183 4.59 25.09 -4.07
CA ALA A 183 5.55 24.46 -4.99
C ALA A 183 5.13 23.04 -5.37
N ALA A 184 4.75 22.21 -4.39
CA ALA A 184 4.30 20.83 -4.62
C ALA A 184 3.00 20.76 -5.43
N ALA A 185 2.02 21.62 -5.12
CA ALA A 185 0.79 21.71 -5.90
C ALA A 185 1.06 22.17 -7.34
N ASN A 186 2.01 23.08 -7.56
CA ASN A 186 2.39 23.56 -8.89
C ASN A 186 3.15 22.51 -9.73
N ALA A 187 4.13 21.82 -9.13
CA ALA A 187 4.95 20.80 -9.78
C ALA A 187 4.08 19.71 -10.44
N PHE A 188 3.08 19.24 -9.72
CA PHE A 188 2.15 18.21 -10.20
C PHE A 188 0.84 18.80 -10.78
N SER A 189 0.89 19.98 -11.40
CA SER A 189 -0.28 20.62 -12.04
C SER A 189 0.01 21.11 -13.46
N CYS A 190 0.81 20.37 -14.22
CA CYS A 190 1.13 20.65 -15.61
C CYS A 190 -0.09 20.61 -16.53
N GLY A 191 -1.09 19.78 -16.21
CA GLY A 191 -2.37 19.76 -16.91
C GLY A 191 -3.40 20.79 -16.46
N PHE A 192 -3.07 21.72 -15.57
CA PHE A 192 -4.03 22.69 -15.01
C PHE A 192 -4.43 23.77 -16.02
N THR A 193 -5.73 24.05 -16.12
CA THR A 193 -6.31 25.03 -17.06
C THR A 193 -7.32 25.94 -16.39
N SER A 194 -7.75 26.99 -17.08
CA SER A 194 -8.86 27.85 -16.63
C SER A 194 -10.22 27.14 -16.51
N GLN A 195 -10.32 25.87 -16.90
CA GLN A 195 -11.47 25.02 -16.56
C GLN A 195 -11.37 24.47 -15.14
N ASP A 196 -10.17 24.04 -14.69
CA ASP A 196 -9.91 23.58 -13.32
C ASP A 196 -10.05 24.69 -12.26
N GLU A 197 -9.85 25.95 -12.66
CA GLU A 197 -10.17 27.13 -11.85
C GLU A 197 -11.67 27.22 -11.47
N THR A 198 -12.55 26.52 -12.21
CA THR A 198 -14.00 26.61 -12.05
C THR A 198 -14.61 25.33 -11.45
N SER A 199 -15.54 25.52 -10.52
CA SER A 199 -16.42 24.44 -10.06
C SER A 199 -17.72 24.99 -9.48
N SER A 200 -18.80 24.26 -9.69
CA SER A 200 -20.09 24.60 -9.07
C SER A 200 -19.95 24.53 -7.54
N PRO A 201 -20.40 25.53 -6.75
CA PRO A 201 -20.18 25.54 -5.30
C PRO A 201 -20.66 24.28 -4.57
N GLY A 202 -21.79 23.70 -4.99
CA GLY A 202 -22.31 22.43 -4.45
C GLY A 202 -21.53 21.17 -4.85
N LYS A 203 -20.53 21.27 -5.73
CA LYS A 203 -19.58 20.19 -6.07
C LYS A 203 -18.28 20.26 -5.27
N LEU A 204 -18.00 21.38 -4.59
CA LEU A 204 -16.81 21.58 -3.77
C LEU A 204 -17.04 21.08 -2.33
N PRO A 205 -16.08 20.37 -1.72
CA PRO A 205 -16.05 20.11 -0.27
C PRO A 205 -16.19 21.39 0.55
N ALA A 206 -16.72 21.27 1.76
CA ALA A 206 -17.07 22.43 2.58
C ALA A 206 -15.84 23.22 3.04
N ASP A 207 -14.78 22.51 3.43
CA ASP A 207 -13.53 23.06 3.97
C ASP A 207 -12.76 23.99 3.02
N ILE A 208 -12.68 23.62 1.73
CA ILE A 208 -11.97 24.42 0.71
C ILE A 208 -12.86 25.41 -0.05
N ARG A 209 -14.20 25.33 0.09
CA ARG A 209 -15.15 26.05 -0.77
C ARG A 209 -14.90 27.56 -0.81
N GLU A 210 -14.67 28.19 0.34
CA GLU A 210 -14.45 29.63 0.41
C GLU A 210 -13.14 30.04 -0.28
N ALA A 211 -12.04 29.34 0.01
CA ALA A 211 -10.74 29.66 -0.58
C ALA A 211 -10.71 29.41 -2.10
N PHE A 212 -11.34 28.32 -2.57
CA PHE A 212 -11.52 28.05 -4.00
C PHE A 212 -12.32 29.18 -4.70
N LEU A 213 -13.41 29.66 -4.09
CA LEU A 213 -14.22 30.76 -4.63
C LEU A 213 -13.55 32.14 -4.53
N ARG A 214 -12.53 32.30 -3.67
CA ARG A 214 -11.62 33.45 -3.67
C ARG A 214 -10.49 33.34 -4.71
N GLN A 215 -10.51 32.32 -5.57
CA GLN A 215 -9.49 32.05 -6.59
C GLN A 215 -8.09 31.82 -5.99
N ASP A 216 -8.01 31.14 -4.84
CA ASP A 216 -6.73 30.65 -4.31
C ASP A 216 -6.14 29.59 -5.27
N PRO A 217 -4.99 29.86 -5.92
CA PRO A 217 -4.48 29.04 -7.00
C PRO A 217 -3.74 27.79 -6.49
N THR A 218 -3.43 27.71 -5.20
CA THR A 218 -2.94 26.48 -4.55
C THR A 218 -4.14 25.57 -4.28
N ILE A 219 -5.21 26.09 -3.69
CA ILE A 219 -6.44 25.33 -3.41
C ILE A 219 -7.08 24.80 -4.69
N GLN A 220 -7.09 25.56 -5.79
CA GLN A 220 -7.59 25.09 -7.09
C GLN A 220 -6.77 23.91 -7.64
N ARG A 221 -5.42 23.99 -7.60
CA ARG A 221 -4.52 22.90 -8.01
C ARG A 221 -4.67 21.66 -7.12
N VAL A 222 -4.68 21.84 -5.81
CA VAL A 222 -4.90 20.75 -4.85
C VAL A 222 -6.27 20.08 -5.09
N TRP A 223 -7.31 20.85 -5.41
CA TRP A 223 -8.61 20.29 -5.78
C TRP A 223 -8.54 19.49 -7.09
N ARG A 224 -7.84 19.97 -8.13
CA ARG A 224 -7.55 19.19 -9.35
C ARG A 224 -6.92 17.85 -9.01
N LEU A 225 -5.99 17.81 -8.06
CA LEU A 225 -5.21 16.62 -7.69
C LEU A 225 -5.91 15.67 -6.71
N MET A 226 -6.92 16.15 -5.97
CA MET A 226 -7.66 15.36 -4.98
C MET A 226 -9.08 14.96 -5.39
N LYS A 227 -9.69 15.65 -6.37
CA LYS A 227 -11.08 15.39 -6.82
C LYS A 227 -11.29 13.94 -7.28
N GLY A 228 -10.27 13.33 -7.88
CA GLY A 228 -10.27 11.92 -8.32
C GLY A 228 -10.47 10.97 -7.15
N TYR A 229 -9.49 10.92 -6.24
CA TYR A 229 -9.55 10.05 -5.05
C TYR A 229 -10.85 10.22 -4.29
N LEU A 230 -11.22 11.46 -3.93
CA LEU A 230 -12.34 11.75 -3.04
C LEU A 230 -13.74 11.36 -3.56
N ARG A 231 -13.89 11.05 -4.85
CA ARG A 231 -15.16 10.52 -5.39
C ARG A 231 -15.01 9.16 -6.09
N SER A 232 -13.80 8.60 -6.11
CA SER A 232 -13.53 7.26 -6.62
C SER A 232 -14.16 6.17 -5.72
N PRO A 233 -14.43 4.96 -6.24
CA PRO A 233 -14.80 3.82 -5.41
C PRO A 233 -13.73 3.44 -4.37
N GLN A 234 -12.46 3.85 -4.53
CA GLN A 234 -11.43 3.63 -3.51
C GLN A 234 -11.68 4.46 -2.24
N LYS A 235 -12.32 5.63 -2.32
CA LYS A 235 -12.79 6.38 -1.13
C LYS A 235 -13.86 5.59 -0.37
N GLN A 236 -14.70 4.83 -1.08
CA GLN A 236 -15.70 3.94 -0.48
C GLN A 236 -15.09 2.62 0.08
N ARG A 237 -13.76 2.46 0.02
CA ARG A 237 -12.99 1.36 0.62
C ARG A 237 -12.16 1.78 1.83
N GLU A 238 -12.38 2.99 2.35
CA GLU A 238 -11.98 3.29 3.73
C GLU A 238 -12.96 2.64 4.72
N ASN A 239 -12.64 2.71 6.01
CA ASN A 239 -13.57 2.30 7.08
C ASN A 239 -14.91 3.06 6.98
N ALA A 240 -16.00 2.41 7.36
CA ALA A 240 -17.35 2.98 7.35
C ALA A 240 -17.46 4.34 8.07
N ASN A 241 -16.66 4.58 9.12
CA ASN A 241 -16.60 5.88 9.81
C ASN A 241 -15.80 6.98 9.07
N ARG A 242 -15.23 6.68 7.91
CA ARG A 242 -14.41 7.58 7.07
C ARG A 242 -14.97 7.81 5.66
N GLN A 243 -15.74 6.86 5.13
CA GLN A 243 -16.29 6.88 3.75
C GLN A 243 -17.09 8.15 3.40
N ALA A 244 -17.65 8.84 4.41
CA ALA A 244 -18.51 10.01 4.27
C ALA A 244 -17.79 11.38 4.40
N ASP A 245 -16.52 11.42 4.82
CA ASP A 245 -15.81 12.70 4.97
C ASP A 245 -15.11 13.10 3.68
N PHE A 246 -15.51 14.21 3.09
CA PHE A 246 -14.99 14.68 1.79
C PHE A 246 -14.10 15.92 1.90
N ASP A 247 -13.79 16.39 3.11
CA ASP A 247 -12.86 17.49 3.37
C ASP A 247 -11.47 17.17 2.79
N VAL A 248 -10.93 18.09 2.00
CA VAL A 248 -9.61 17.92 1.37
C VAL A 248 -8.49 18.02 2.41
N SER A 249 -8.69 18.87 3.42
CA SER A 249 -7.78 19.10 4.55
C SER A 249 -7.59 17.91 5.48
N LEU A 250 -8.42 16.86 5.40
CA LEU A 250 -8.12 15.58 6.05
C LEU A 250 -6.99 14.80 5.35
N TYR A 251 -6.76 15.06 4.07
CA TYR A 251 -5.89 14.28 3.19
C TYR A 251 -4.68 15.07 2.68
N VAL A 252 -4.75 16.39 2.65
CA VAL A 252 -3.67 17.29 2.23
C VAL A 252 -3.32 18.22 3.39
N PRO A 253 -2.11 18.13 3.96
CA PRO A 253 -1.66 19.03 5.03
C PRO A 253 -1.36 20.42 4.48
N PHE A 254 -1.14 21.38 5.39
CA PHE A 254 -0.68 22.75 5.09
C PHE A 254 -1.61 23.61 4.21
N LEU A 255 -2.83 23.15 3.91
CA LEU A 255 -3.82 24.01 3.25
C LEU A 255 -4.16 25.20 4.16
N LYS A 256 -4.18 26.41 3.60
CA LYS A 256 -4.54 27.65 4.32
C LYS A 256 -6.07 27.78 4.52
N VAL A 257 -6.68 26.77 5.11
CA VAL A 257 -8.09 26.70 5.50
C VAL A 257 -8.22 26.29 6.97
N PRO A 258 -9.20 26.80 7.74
CA PRO A 258 -9.23 26.64 9.20
C PRO A 258 -9.17 25.19 9.70
N LEU A 259 -9.84 24.26 8.99
CA LEU A 259 -9.88 22.86 9.38
C LEU A 259 -8.54 22.13 9.20
N ALA A 260 -7.66 22.58 8.30
CA ALA A 260 -6.37 21.92 8.08
C ALA A 260 -5.43 22.03 9.29
N ARG A 261 -5.36 23.21 9.93
CA ARG A 261 -4.58 23.39 11.16
C ARG A 261 -5.16 22.61 12.34
N THR A 262 -6.49 22.52 12.43
CA THR A 262 -7.17 21.65 13.39
C THR A 262 -6.81 20.16 13.15
N TYR A 263 -6.97 19.66 11.93
CA TYR A 263 -6.70 18.26 11.58
C TYR A 263 -5.20 17.89 11.67
N MET A 264 -4.29 18.85 11.45
CA MET A 264 -2.85 18.70 11.71
C MET A 264 -2.47 18.69 13.21
N GLY A 265 -3.42 18.96 14.11
CA GLY A 265 -3.18 19.04 15.56
C GLY A 265 -2.43 20.30 16.00
N LEU A 266 -2.51 21.40 15.24
CA LEU A 266 -1.92 22.69 15.57
C LEU A 266 -2.88 23.60 16.35
N GLU A 267 -4.19 23.36 16.23
CA GLU A 267 -5.23 24.18 16.83
C GLU A 267 -6.25 23.31 17.58
N GLY A 268 -6.51 23.64 18.84
CA GLY A 268 -7.42 22.90 19.72
C GLY A 268 -6.77 21.73 20.49
N SER A 269 -7.61 20.92 21.15
CA SER A 269 -7.20 19.76 21.96
C SER A 269 -7.37 18.42 21.23
N ILE A 270 -7.58 18.45 19.90
CA ILE A 270 -7.77 17.27 19.07
C ILE A 270 -6.40 16.88 18.51
N GLY A 271 -5.89 15.70 18.89
CA GLY A 271 -4.66 15.16 18.31
C GLY A 271 -4.82 14.90 16.81
N SER A 272 -3.73 15.01 16.03
CA SER A 272 -3.82 15.12 14.56
C SER A 272 -4.66 13.99 13.92
N SER A 273 -5.76 14.38 13.27
CA SER A 273 -6.69 13.47 12.59
C SER A 273 -6.38 13.28 11.09
N MET A 274 -5.23 13.78 10.62
CA MET A 274 -4.75 13.62 9.24
C MET A 274 -4.78 12.16 8.76
N ARG A 275 -5.36 11.96 7.59
CA ARG A 275 -5.58 10.66 6.93
C ARG A 275 -4.48 10.27 5.95
N VAL A 276 -3.50 11.17 5.78
CA VAL A 276 -2.29 11.07 4.95
C VAL A 276 -1.58 9.72 5.01
N GLY A 277 -1.59 9.05 6.17
CA GLY A 277 -0.86 7.80 6.42
C GLY A 277 -1.68 6.50 6.35
N TYR A 278 -2.93 6.52 5.90
CA TYR A 278 -3.73 5.28 5.83
C TYR A 278 -3.45 4.47 4.55
N PRO A 279 -3.30 3.12 4.63
CA PRO A 279 -3.07 2.27 3.45
C PRO A 279 -4.16 2.35 2.38
N THR A 280 -5.41 2.57 2.77
CA THR A 280 -6.56 2.75 1.85
C THR A 280 -6.49 4.04 1.03
N TYR A 281 -5.72 5.03 1.49
CA TYR A 281 -5.42 6.26 0.77
C TYR A 281 -4.12 6.14 -0.04
N GLN A 282 -3.01 5.74 0.59
CA GLN A 282 -1.68 5.78 -0.04
C GLN A 282 -1.34 4.55 -0.88
N GLY A 283 -1.72 3.35 -0.43
CA GLY A 283 -1.21 2.08 -0.96
C GLY A 283 -1.34 1.95 -2.48
N PRO A 284 -2.55 2.10 -3.08
CA PRO A 284 -2.70 1.96 -4.52
C PRO A 284 -1.96 3.05 -5.32
N ALA A 285 -1.88 4.28 -4.80
CA ALA A 285 -1.18 5.38 -5.49
C ALA A 285 0.33 5.14 -5.54
N ILE A 286 0.93 4.67 -4.45
CA ILE A 286 2.35 4.31 -4.38
C ILE A 286 2.66 3.11 -5.28
N TRP A 287 1.84 2.04 -5.21
CA TRP A 287 2.07 0.85 -6.05
C TRP A 287 1.89 1.15 -7.54
N PHE A 288 0.86 1.91 -7.93
CA PHE A 288 0.69 2.40 -9.29
C PHE A 288 1.95 3.13 -9.77
N LEU A 289 2.40 4.13 -9.03
CA LEU A 289 3.53 4.96 -9.42
C LEU A 289 4.81 4.15 -9.61
N TYR A 290 5.10 3.23 -8.69
CA TYR A 290 6.30 2.38 -8.78
C TYR A 290 6.21 1.35 -9.91
N HIS A 291 5.07 0.70 -10.14
CA HIS A 291 4.93 -0.23 -11.27
C HIS A 291 4.96 0.50 -12.62
N THR A 292 4.41 1.71 -12.73
CA THR A 292 4.54 2.55 -13.93
C THR A 292 5.97 3.03 -14.16
N ILE A 293 6.74 3.38 -13.13
CA ILE A 293 8.19 3.64 -13.23
C ILE A 293 8.92 2.43 -13.84
N ALA A 294 8.58 1.21 -13.41
CA ALA A 294 9.20 -0.02 -13.92
C ALA A 294 8.81 -0.33 -15.37
N ALA A 295 7.53 -0.29 -15.70
CA ALA A 295 7.05 -0.48 -17.08
C ALA A 295 7.68 0.55 -18.04
N ARG A 296 7.80 1.81 -17.60
CA ARG A 296 8.45 2.87 -18.37
C ARG A 296 9.95 2.66 -18.55
N THR A 297 10.64 2.13 -17.53
CA THR A 297 12.06 1.76 -17.64
C THR A 297 12.25 0.69 -18.72
N ALA A 298 11.42 -0.36 -18.70
CA ALA A 298 11.42 -1.39 -19.74
C ALA A 298 11.04 -0.82 -21.12
N ALA A 299 10.13 0.17 -21.20
CA ALA A 299 9.79 0.84 -22.45
C ALA A 299 11.00 1.59 -23.07
N PHE A 300 11.82 2.25 -22.25
CA PHE A 300 13.03 2.94 -22.70
C PHE A 300 14.06 1.98 -23.32
N GLU A 301 14.27 0.81 -22.71
CA GLU A 301 15.15 -0.23 -23.27
C GLU A 301 14.54 -0.81 -24.56
N ARG A 302 13.30 -1.31 -24.49
CA ARG A 302 12.62 -2.04 -25.57
C ARG A 302 12.38 -1.18 -26.81
N GLN A 303 12.06 0.11 -26.64
CA GLN A 303 11.66 0.99 -27.74
C GLN A 303 12.79 1.95 -28.19
N CYS A 304 13.66 2.39 -27.27
CA CYS A 304 14.71 3.38 -27.56
C CYS A 304 16.15 2.84 -27.47
N ASN A 305 16.36 1.59 -27.02
CA ASN A 305 17.69 1.04 -26.75
C ASN A 305 18.53 1.95 -25.81
N ALA A 306 17.86 2.62 -24.86
CA ALA A 306 18.51 3.51 -23.92
C ALA A 306 19.25 2.73 -22.82
N ASN A 307 20.38 3.25 -22.33
CA ASN A 307 21.01 2.71 -21.12
C ASN A 307 20.25 3.23 -19.89
N VAL A 308 19.73 2.32 -19.06
CA VAL A 308 18.94 2.63 -17.86
C VAL A 308 19.76 2.65 -16.55
N ASP A 309 21.08 2.43 -16.58
CA ASP A 309 21.97 2.44 -15.38
C ASP A 309 21.68 3.60 -14.42
N LYS A 310 21.49 4.80 -14.96
CA LYS A 310 21.14 6.01 -14.20
C LYS A 310 19.74 5.96 -13.59
N ILE A 311 18.72 5.51 -14.34
CA ILE A 311 17.35 5.32 -13.83
C ILE A 311 17.36 4.32 -12.67
N LEU A 312 18.04 3.18 -12.84
CA LEU A 312 18.13 2.15 -11.80
C LEU A 312 18.85 2.66 -10.55
N SER A 313 19.89 3.49 -10.72
CA SER A 313 20.58 4.18 -9.64
C SER A 313 19.66 5.17 -8.89
N THR A 314 18.92 6.03 -9.61
CA THR A 314 17.94 6.94 -8.99
C THR A 314 16.82 6.16 -8.29
N PHE A 315 16.36 5.04 -8.86
CA PHE A 315 15.35 4.17 -8.26
C PHE A 315 15.85 3.49 -6.98
N ALA A 316 17.11 3.05 -6.92
CA ALA A 316 17.72 2.51 -5.71
C ALA A 316 17.74 3.53 -4.57
N ILE A 317 17.98 4.82 -4.89
CA ILE A 317 17.82 5.93 -3.93
C ILE A 317 16.36 6.03 -3.48
N VAL A 318 15.39 6.12 -4.40
CA VAL A 318 13.96 6.24 -4.04
C VAL A 318 13.48 5.08 -3.14
N ILE A 319 13.85 3.83 -3.42
CA ILE A 319 13.46 2.67 -2.60
C ILE A 319 14.20 2.58 -1.26
N ALA A 320 15.48 2.97 -1.19
CA ALA A 320 16.17 3.02 0.09
C ALA A 320 15.58 4.14 0.98
N TYR A 321 15.35 5.33 0.42
CA TYR A 321 14.78 6.44 1.19
C TYR A 321 13.30 6.25 1.51
N PHE A 322 12.52 5.50 0.70
CA PHE A 322 11.13 5.08 1.00
C PHE A 322 11.02 4.50 2.40
N GLY A 323 11.91 3.58 2.76
CA GLY A 323 11.93 2.97 4.09
C GLY A 323 12.11 4.00 5.22
N THR A 324 12.76 5.13 4.97
CA THR A 324 12.97 6.17 5.99
C THR A 324 11.91 7.26 6.03
N THR A 325 11.12 7.46 4.97
CA THR A 325 10.19 8.61 4.83
C THR A 325 8.70 8.23 4.77
N HIS A 326 8.35 6.95 4.59
CA HIS A 326 6.99 6.52 4.25
C HIS A 326 5.89 7.05 5.21
N PRO A 327 4.75 7.59 4.70
CA PRO A 327 3.77 8.33 5.49
C PRO A 327 2.89 7.49 6.44
N CYS A 328 2.86 6.18 6.24
CA CYS A 328 2.27 5.21 7.17
C CYS A 328 3.38 4.66 8.09
N PRO A 329 3.42 5.00 9.40
CA PRO A 329 4.48 4.57 10.32
C PRO A 329 4.53 3.04 10.51
N TYR A 330 3.38 2.37 10.60
CA TYR A 330 3.33 0.89 10.61
C TYR A 330 4.01 0.31 9.36
N CYS A 331 3.58 0.75 8.18
CA CYS A 331 4.06 0.26 6.90
C CYS A 331 5.55 0.56 6.68
N ARG A 332 6.04 1.67 7.24
CA ARG A 332 7.44 2.07 7.26
C ARG A 332 8.28 1.08 8.07
N GLU A 333 7.90 0.81 9.32
CA GLU A 333 8.59 -0.18 10.16
C GLU A 333 8.49 -1.60 9.60
N HIS A 334 7.33 -1.96 9.04
CA HIS A 334 7.12 -3.21 8.32
C HIS A 334 8.09 -3.35 7.14
N PHE A 335 8.26 -2.32 6.31
CA PHE A 335 9.26 -2.35 5.25
C PHE A 335 10.70 -2.44 5.81
N MET A 336 11.10 -1.53 6.70
CA MET A 336 12.47 -1.44 7.22
C MET A 336 12.94 -2.68 8.00
N SER A 337 12.04 -3.27 8.76
CA SER A 337 12.37 -4.24 9.81
C SER A 337 11.88 -5.66 9.48
N ARG A 338 10.94 -5.81 8.55
CA ARG A 338 10.44 -7.10 8.05
C ARG A 338 10.79 -7.27 6.57
N VAL A 339 10.04 -6.64 5.67
CA VAL A 339 10.02 -6.95 4.23
C VAL A 339 11.39 -6.78 3.59
N SER A 340 12.06 -5.64 3.77
CA SER A 340 13.32 -5.35 3.08
C SER A 340 14.42 -6.39 3.37
N ARG A 341 14.37 -7.02 4.55
CA ARG A 341 15.32 -8.03 5.05
C ARG A 341 14.72 -9.44 5.17
N ASN A 342 13.58 -9.70 4.51
CA ASN A 342 12.85 -10.99 4.56
C ASN A 342 12.53 -11.50 5.99
N ASP A 343 12.37 -10.58 6.95
CA ASP A 343 12.19 -10.82 8.38
C ASP A 343 13.35 -11.57 9.10
N ARG A 344 14.58 -11.48 8.57
CA ARG A 344 15.80 -12.10 9.14
C ARG A 344 15.95 -11.92 10.66
N ASP A 345 15.69 -10.70 11.16
CA ASP A 345 15.99 -10.30 12.54
C ASP A 345 14.82 -10.53 13.53
N TRP A 346 13.81 -11.33 13.18
CA TRP A 346 12.59 -11.52 13.99
C TRP A 346 12.86 -11.99 15.43
N GLN A 347 13.92 -12.77 15.65
CA GLN A 347 14.37 -13.21 16.97
C GLN A 347 15.10 -12.08 17.72
N THR A 348 15.95 -11.35 17.01
CA THR A 348 16.85 -10.28 17.50
C THR A 348 16.08 -9.08 18.08
N PHE A 349 14.80 -8.92 17.73
CA PHE A 349 13.87 -8.01 18.42
C PHE A 349 13.50 -8.48 19.85
N GLY A 350 14.20 -9.49 20.39
CA GLY A 350 14.17 -9.85 21.81
C GLY A 350 12.84 -10.44 22.28
N LEU A 351 12.07 -10.98 21.34
CA LEU A 351 10.91 -11.85 21.56
C LEU A 351 11.34 -13.31 21.85
N GLU A 352 12.65 -13.52 22.03
CA GLU A 352 13.31 -14.63 22.68
C GLU A 352 12.44 -15.26 23.78
N ASN A 353 12.31 -16.59 23.73
CA ASN A 353 11.49 -17.41 24.62
C ASN A 353 9.96 -17.20 24.53
N THR A 354 9.44 -16.45 23.55
CA THR A 354 7.98 -16.22 23.40
C THR A 354 7.39 -16.39 21.99
N LEU A 355 8.19 -16.39 20.92
CA LEU A 355 7.70 -16.67 19.56
C LEU A 355 8.36 -17.92 18.96
N SER A 356 7.52 -18.78 18.37
CA SER A 356 7.91 -19.94 17.56
C SER A 356 8.44 -19.47 16.19
N PRO A 357 9.34 -20.24 15.53
CA PRO A 357 9.68 -20.02 14.12
C PRO A 357 8.48 -19.89 13.18
N SER A 358 7.34 -20.51 13.52
CA SER A 358 6.06 -20.37 12.79
C SER A 358 5.39 -19.00 12.91
N GLN A 359 6.00 -18.02 13.60
CA GLN A 359 5.48 -16.66 13.81
C GLN A 359 6.36 -15.57 13.18
N SER A 360 7.43 -15.95 12.46
CA SER A 360 8.11 -15.05 11.52
C SER A 360 7.20 -14.71 10.33
N GLU A 361 7.24 -13.47 9.86
CA GLU A 361 6.56 -13.06 8.62
C GLU A 361 7.19 -13.68 7.36
N SER A 362 8.43 -14.16 7.45
CA SER A 362 9.06 -14.92 6.36
C SER A 362 8.23 -16.14 5.92
N ASN A 363 7.43 -16.72 6.83
CA ASN A 363 6.48 -17.80 6.55
C ASN A 363 5.26 -17.37 5.70
N LEU A 364 5.05 -16.07 5.53
CA LEU A 364 4.00 -15.49 4.71
C LEU A 364 4.53 -14.94 3.38
N TYR A 365 5.84 -14.79 3.23
CA TYR A 365 6.45 -14.36 1.98
C TYR A 365 6.55 -15.53 0.99
N PRO A 366 6.16 -15.32 -0.29
CA PRO A 366 6.40 -16.27 -1.36
C PRO A 366 7.89 -16.50 -1.61
N LEU A 367 8.24 -17.70 -2.11
CA LEU A 367 9.64 -18.08 -2.33
C LEU A 367 10.35 -17.13 -3.31
N GLU A 368 9.66 -16.65 -4.35
CA GLU A 368 10.23 -15.77 -5.37
C GLU A 368 10.69 -14.41 -4.81
N TYR A 369 10.13 -13.96 -3.67
CA TYR A 369 10.62 -12.77 -2.96
C TYR A 369 11.69 -13.10 -1.91
N LEU A 370 11.58 -14.26 -1.23
CA LEU A 370 12.61 -14.72 -0.30
C LEU A 370 13.97 -14.89 -0.99
N PHE A 371 13.97 -15.34 -2.25
CA PHE A 371 15.16 -15.48 -3.09
C PHE A 371 15.38 -14.30 -4.06
N ALA A 372 14.73 -13.15 -3.85
CA ALA A 372 15.06 -11.92 -4.56
C ALA A 372 16.46 -11.43 -4.13
N GLY A 373 17.38 -11.29 -5.09
CA GLY A 373 18.83 -11.18 -4.87
C GLY A 373 19.60 -12.42 -5.34
N GLY A 374 18.97 -13.60 -5.40
CA GLY A 374 19.56 -14.89 -5.80
C GLY A 374 19.65 -15.90 -4.65
N ALA A 375 20.26 -17.06 -4.93
CA ALA A 375 20.71 -18.03 -3.93
C ALA A 375 22.24 -17.91 -3.73
N GLY A 376 22.74 -18.37 -2.58
CA GLY A 376 24.15 -18.26 -2.22
C GLY A 376 24.48 -16.94 -1.53
N GLU A 377 25.50 -16.22 -2.00
CA GLU A 377 26.07 -15.01 -1.35
C GLU A 377 25.10 -13.81 -1.22
N SER A 378 23.92 -13.89 -1.84
CA SER A 378 22.81 -12.97 -1.58
C SER A 378 22.23 -13.22 -0.18
N ASP A 379 22.66 -12.40 0.79
CA ASP A 379 22.23 -12.45 2.20
C ASP A 379 20.74 -12.08 2.45
N GLY A 380 19.99 -11.78 1.38
CA GLY A 380 18.60 -11.32 1.42
C GLY A 380 18.42 -9.85 1.82
N SER A 381 19.51 -9.07 1.91
CA SER A 381 19.46 -7.64 2.22
C SER A 381 18.78 -6.80 1.14
N LEU A 382 18.34 -5.59 1.53
CA LEU A 382 17.84 -4.62 0.54
C LEU A 382 18.93 -4.22 -0.46
N ARG A 383 20.20 -4.14 -0.04
CA ARG A 383 21.32 -3.88 -0.96
C ARG A 383 21.50 -4.97 -2.00
N ALA A 384 21.47 -6.26 -1.60
CA ALA A 384 21.54 -7.38 -2.54
C ALA A 384 20.35 -7.39 -3.52
N LYS A 385 19.13 -7.15 -3.03
CA LYS A 385 17.92 -7.03 -3.85
C LYS A 385 18.02 -5.91 -4.88
N LEU A 386 18.43 -4.71 -4.47
CA LEU A 386 18.59 -3.57 -5.38
C LEU A 386 19.72 -3.81 -6.40
N ALA A 387 20.82 -4.47 -6.00
CA ALA A 387 21.91 -4.84 -6.92
C ALA A 387 21.52 -5.93 -7.94
N SER A 388 20.46 -6.70 -7.68
CA SER A 388 19.91 -7.68 -8.63
C SER A 388 18.96 -7.07 -9.68
N ILE A 389 18.74 -5.75 -9.64
CA ILE A 389 17.99 -5.00 -10.66
C ILE A 389 18.98 -4.46 -11.68
N THR A 390 19.02 -5.07 -12.86
CA THR A 390 20.00 -4.76 -13.93
C THR A 390 19.37 -4.20 -15.20
N ASP A 391 18.04 -4.25 -15.31
CA ASP A 391 17.25 -3.84 -16.46
C ASP A 391 15.79 -3.52 -16.04
N GLY A 392 14.97 -3.03 -16.96
CA GLY A 392 13.56 -2.74 -16.71
C GLY A 392 12.69 -3.97 -16.44
N ASN A 393 13.08 -5.15 -16.94
CA ASN A 393 12.34 -6.40 -16.71
C ASN A 393 12.52 -6.90 -15.27
N SER A 394 13.77 -6.96 -14.78
CA SER A 394 14.14 -7.27 -13.40
C SER A 394 13.59 -6.23 -12.42
N LEU A 395 13.49 -4.95 -12.82
CA LEU A 395 12.81 -3.91 -12.04
C LEU A 395 11.29 -4.19 -11.90
N MET A 396 10.59 -4.53 -12.98
CA MET A 396 9.18 -4.92 -12.93
C MET A 396 8.98 -6.16 -12.04
N LEU A 397 9.84 -7.17 -12.18
CA LEU A 397 9.78 -8.40 -11.39
C LEU A 397 10.09 -8.16 -9.90
N TYR A 398 11.07 -7.32 -9.57
CA TYR A 398 11.38 -6.94 -8.18
C TYR A 398 10.16 -6.32 -7.50
N LEU A 399 9.51 -5.33 -8.14
CA LEU A 399 8.32 -4.70 -7.58
C LEU A 399 7.13 -5.65 -7.50
N PHE A 400 6.94 -6.52 -8.49
CA PHE A 400 5.94 -7.59 -8.44
C PHE A 400 6.13 -8.49 -7.22
N LYS A 401 7.35 -8.98 -6.99
CA LYS A 401 7.71 -9.85 -5.86
C LYS A 401 7.57 -9.12 -4.52
N ALA A 402 8.03 -7.87 -4.44
CA ALA A 402 7.90 -7.03 -3.25
C ALA A 402 6.43 -6.73 -2.90
N HIS A 403 5.60 -6.43 -3.90
CA HIS A 403 4.16 -6.27 -3.72
C HIS A 403 3.55 -7.58 -3.22
N ASN A 404 3.84 -8.72 -3.85
CA ASN A 404 3.39 -10.05 -3.40
C ASN A 404 3.75 -10.34 -1.93
N ALA A 405 4.94 -9.99 -1.47
CA ALA A 405 5.35 -10.18 -0.07
C ALA A 405 4.53 -9.31 0.90
N VAL A 406 4.31 -8.03 0.56
CA VAL A 406 3.46 -7.12 1.34
C VAL A 406 2.01 -7.59 1.35
N THR A 407 1.42 -7.97 0.22
CA THR A 407 0.01 -8.41 0.18
C THR A 407 -0.19 -9.82 0.77
N SER A 408 0.87 -10.63 0.93
CA SER A 408 0.77 -11.96 1.55
C SER A 408 0.91 -11.93 3.07
N SER A 409 1.66 -10.95 3.60
CA SER A 409 1.75 -10.62 5.03
C SER A 409 0.57 -9.78 5.54
N THR A 410 0.08 -8.82 4.74
CA THR A 410 -1.09 -8.00 5.10
C THR A 410 -2.42 -8.73 4.85
N THR A 411 -3.32 -8.70 5.83
CA THR A 411 -4.51 -9.55 5.84
C THR A 411 -5.69 -8.92 5.08
N LEU A 412 -5.90 -9.36 3.84
CA LEU A 412 -7.14 -9.13 3.08
C LEU A 412 -7.69 -10.47 2.56
N ASN A 413 -8.09 -11.35 3.47
CA ASN A 413 -8.57 -12.68 3.15
C ASN A 413 -10.06 -12.88 3.46
N LEU A 414 -10.76 -13.45 2.47
CA LEU A 414 -11.97 -14.27 2.64
C LEU A 414 -13.17 -13.59 3.32
N ASN A 415 -13.55 -12.42 2.85
CA ASN A 415 -14.95 -12.14 2.51
C ASN A 415 -15.03 -10.97 1.51
N CYS A 416 -16.03 -10.98 0.63
CA CYS A 416 -16.42 -9.77 -0.11
C CYS A 416 -17.14 -8.81 0.85
N ARG A 417 -16.40 -8.23 1.81
CA ARG A 417 -16.95 -7.38 2.88
C ARG A 417 -17.51 -6.09 2.26
N THR A 418 -18.84 -5.98 2.19
CA THR A 418 -19.55 -4.73 1.85
C THR A 418 -19.65 -3.75 3.03
N SER A 419 -19.00 -4.06 4.15
CA SER A 419 -18.77 -3.11 5.25
C SER A 419 -17.50 -3.48 6.02
N GLU A 420 -16.68 -2.48 6.35
CA GLU A 420 -15.74 -2.59 7.48
C GLU A 420 -16.56 -2.44 8.78
N ARG A 421 -17.17 -3.54 9.23
CA ARG A 421 -17.59 -3.69 10.63
C ARG A 421 -16.54 -4.48 11.40
N ALA A 422 -16.50 -4.23 12.71
CA ALA A 422 -15.43 -4.63 13.60
C ALA A 422 -15.16 -6.15 13.58
N ASP A 423 -13.88 -6.50 13.68
CA ASP A 423 -13.46 -7.83 14.07
C ASP A 423 -13.70 -7.97 15.58
N ASN A 424 -14.94 -8.36 15.92
CA ASN A 424 -15.28 -8.80 17.26
C ASN A 424 -14.49 -10.09 17.56
N ASP A 425 -13.72 -10.04 18.64
CA ASP A 425 -13.19 -11.17 19.41
C ASP A 425 -12.14 -12.11 18.79
N GLU A 426 -11.78 -12.03 17.51
CA GLU A 426 -10.62 -12.80 16.95
C GLU A 426 -9.51 -11.95 16.28
N LEU A 427 -8.28 -12.48 16.32
CA LEU A 427 -7.02 -11.72 16.22
C LEU A 427 -6.62 -11.32 14.79
N PHE A 428 -5.92 -10.18 14.66
CA PHE A 428 -5.07 -9.81 13.50
C PHE A 428 -3.84 -10.73 13.28
N SER A 429 -3.87 -11.93 13.85
CA SER A 429 -2.97 -13.03 13.55
C SER A 429 -3.31 -13.68 12.20
N CYS A 430 -2.32 -14.25 11.52
CA CYS A 430 -2.59 -15.34 10.58
C CYS A 430 -2.96 -16.65 11.32
N LEU A 431 -4.08 -16.64 12.05
CA LEU A 431 -4.68 -17.85 12.62
C LEU A 431 -5.18 -18.76 11.48
N GLN A 432 -4.84 -20.05 11.54
CA GLN A 432 -5.23 -21.05 10.54
C GLN A 432 -6.68 -21.51 10.75
N GLU A 433 -7.64 -20.60 10.61
CA GLU A 433 -9.08 -20.89 10.76
C GLU A 433 -9.88 -20.82 9.44
N GLY A 434 -9.15 -20.83 8.31
CA GLY A 434 -9.63 -21.62 7.19
C GLY A 434 -9.65 -23.11 7.59
N PRO A 435 -10.57 -23.94 7.05
CA PRO A 435 -10.65 -25.35 7.42
C PRO A 435 -9.31 -26.03 7.18
N LYS A 436 -8.82 -26.78 8.18
CA LYS A 436 -7.52 -27.48 8.14
C LYS A 436 -7.47 -28.41 6.93
N TYR A 437 -6.82 -27.96 5.86
CA TYR A 437 -6.61 -28.74 4.63
C TYR A 437 -5.49 -29.76 4.87
N GLY A 438 -5.76 -30.73 5.75
CA GLY A 438 -4.83 -31.68 6.31
C GLY A 438 -5.15 -31.97 7.78
N ASP A 439 -5.98 -32.97 8.05
CA ASP A 439 -6.32 -33.46 9.41
C ASP A 439 -5.10 -33.98 10.21
N ASN A 440 -3.94 -34.13 9.57
CA ASN A 440 -2.73 -34.76 10.12
C ASN A 440 -1.72 -33.77 10.75
N GLY A 441 -2.10 -32.52 11.00
CA GLY A 441 -1.31 -31.58 11.81
C GLY A 441 0.00 -31.06 11.19
N VAL A 442 0.28 -31.39 9.92
CA VAL A 442 1.37 -30.75 9.16
C VAL A 442 0.94 -29.34 8.78
N ALA A 443 1.73 -28.33 9.16
CA ALA A 443 1.45 -26.93 8.87
C ALA A 443 1.73 -26.61 7.38
N GLY A 444 0.76 -26.90 6.52
CA GLY A 444 0.86 -26.66 5.07
C GLY A 444 1.10 -25.18 4.73
N THR A 445 2.16 -24.93 3.97
CA THR A 445 2.61 -23.65 3.42
C THR A 445 1.69 -23.18 2.28
N GLY A 446 0.44 -22.86 2.63
CA GLY A 446 -0.58 -22.31 1.72
C GLY A 446 -0.32 -20.88 1.24
N THR A 447 0.94 -20.46 1.16
CA THR A 447 1.45 -19.12 0.88
C THR A 447 1.14 -18.68 -0.54
N MET A 448 1.42 -19.55 -1.52
CA MET A 448 1.31 -19.24 -2.95
C MET A 448 -0.09 -18.80 -3.41
N GLY A 449 -1.16 -19.27 -2.75
CA GLY A 449 -2.54 -18.85 -3.06
C GLY A 449 -2.84 -17.37 -2.80
N ARG A 450 -1.87 -16.58 -2.33
CA ARG A 450 -1.94 -15.13 -2.09
C ARG A 450 -1.24 -14.30 -3.18
N ALA A 451 -0.46 -14.92 -4.07
CA ALA A 451 0.34 -14.24 -5.10
C ALA A 451 -0.48 -13.67 -6.27
N TRP A 452 -0.03 -12.56 -6.85
CA TRP A 452 -0.48 -12.06 -8.15
C TRP A 452 0.16 -12.91 -9.26
N PRO A 453 -0.48 -13.09 -10.43
CA PRO A 453 -1.86 -12.72 -10.75
C PRO A 453 -2.89 -13.79 -10.30
N THR A 454 -2.45 -14.95 -9.81
CA THR A 454 -3.30 -16.15 -9.68
C THR A 454 -4.36 -16.06 -8.57
N ALA A 455 -4.13 -15.26 -7.52
CA ALA A 455 -5.11 -15.05 -6.45
C ALA A 455 -6.26 -14.13 -6.90
N LYS A 456 -7.52 -14.57 -6.69
CA LYS A 456 -8.71 -13.89 -7.22
C LYS A 456 -8.87 -12.42 -6.79
N ARG A 457 -8.31 -12.00 -5.64
CA ARG A 457 -8.35 -10.59 -5.19
C ARG A 457 -7.74 -9.60 -6.20
N TYR A 458 -6.93 -10.08 -7.14
CA TYR A 458 -6.31 -9.28 -8.19
C TYR A 458 -7.12 -9.17 -9.49
N GLU A 459 -8.23 -9.91 -9.62
CA GLU A 459 -9.20 -9.76 -10.73
C GLU A 459 -9.69 -8.30 -10.88
N PHE A 460 -9.79 -7.59 -9.76
CA PHE A 460 -10.18 -6.19 -9.65
C PHE A 460 -9.03 -5.18 -9.91
N TRP A 461 -7.76 -5.62 -9.90
CA TRP A 461 -6.61 -4.71 -10.08
C TRP A 461 -6.19 -4.54 -11.53
N LEU A 462 -6.67 -5.40 -12.43
CA LEU A 462 -6.41 -5.33 -13.87
C LEU A 462 -7.45 -4.42 -14.55
N GLU A 463 -7.03 -3.65 -15.55
CA GLU A 463 -7.88 -2.83 -16.43
C GLU A 463 -8.96 -3.68 -17.13
N LYS A 464 -8.69 -4.97 -17.34
CA LYS A 464 -9.54 -5.93 -18.06
C LYS A 464 -9.81 -7.17 -17.20
N GLY A 465 -11.05 -7.34 -16.73
CA GLY A 465 -11.43 -8.46 -15.86
C GLY A 465 -11.31 -9.85 -16.50
N ASP A 466 -11.41 -9.94 -17.83
CA ASP A 466 -11.19 -11.18 -18.59
C ASP A 466 -9.70 -11.56 -18.66
N LEU A 467 -8.77 -10.59 -18.59
CA LEU A 467 -7.34 -10.85 -18.53
C LEU A 467 -6.98 -11.71 -17.32
N TRP A 468 -7.59 -11.50 -16.16
CA TRP A 468 -7.38 -12.36 -14.98
C TRP A 468 -7.66 -13.84 -15.29
N SER A 469 -8.75 -14.10 -16.01
CA SER A 469 -9.13 -15.46 -16.40
C SER A 469 -8.14 -16.06 -17.41
N THR A 470 -7.62 -15.25 -18.34
CA THR A 470 -6.61 -15.64 -19.32
C THR A 470 -5.28 -15.98 -18.66
N LEU A 471 -4.78 -15.12 -17.75
CA LEU A 471 -3.53 -15.35 -17.01
C LEU A 471 -3.59 -16.66 -16.21
N ARG A 472 -4.71 -16.88 -15.49
CA ARG A 472 -4.96 -18.10 -14.71
C ARG A 472 -5.03 -19.38 -15.57
N LEU A 473 -5.36 -19.26 -16.85
CA LEU A 473 -5.46 -20.38 -17.80
C LEU A 473 -4.19 -20.58 -18.64
N ASN A 474 -3.22 -19.67 -18.61
CA ASN A 474 -1.92 -19.85 -19.27
C ASN A 474 -1.19 -21.07 -18.67
N ALA A 475 -0.78 -22.00 -19.53
CA ALA A 475 -0.18 -23.26 -19.09
C ALA A 475 1.24 -23.11 -18.52
N GLU A 476 2.04 -22.19 -19.05
CA GLU A 476 3.44 -22.00 -18.66
C GLU A 476 3.53 -21.34 -17.27
N LEU A 477 2.81 -20.24 -17.07
CA LEU A 477 2.65 -19.60 -15.76
C LEU A 477 2.07 -20.56 -14.72
N ARG A 478 1.01 -21.30 -15.07
CA ARG A 478 0.40 -22.26 -14.15
C ARG A 478 1.39 -23.38 -13.77
N ASN A 479 2.15 -23.91 -14.72
CA ASN A 479 3.15 -24.94 -14.45
C ASN A 479 4.30 -24.41 -13.57
N ALA A 480 4.84 -23.22 -13.85
CA ALA A 480 5.91 -22.62 -13.04
C ALA A 480 5.45 -22.32 -11.60
N TYR A 481 4.23 -21.78 -11.45
CA TYR A 481 3.57 -21.59 -10.16
C TYR A 481 3.32 -22.91 -9.42
N GLU A 482 2.88 -23.98 -10.11
CA GLU A 482 2.71 -25.31 -9.53
C GLU A 482 4.06 -25.89 -9.04
N THR A 483 5.14 -25.74 -9.79
CA THR A 483 6.50 -26.15 -9.39
C THR A 483 6.98 -25.44 -8.12
N LEU A 484 6.95 -24.10 -8.09
CA LEU A 484 7.36 -23.34 -6.90
C LEU A 484 6.47 -23.63 -5.69
N LYS A 485 5.15 -23.79 -5.90
CA LYS A 485 4.21 -24.18 -4.84
C LYS A 485 4.58 -25.54 -4.26
N ASP A 486 4.97 -26.52 -5.07
CA ASP A 486 5.28 -27.85 -4.58
C ASP A 486 6.65 -27.90 -3.88
N LEU A 487 7.62 -27.07 -4.29
CA LEU A 487 8.82 -26.78 -3.50
C LEU A 487 8.49 -26.10 -2.14
N ASP A 488 7.56 -25.14 -2.12
CA ASP A 488 7.10 -24.49 -0.88
C ASP A 488 6.39 -25.48 0.06
N ASN A 489 5.58 -26.41 -0.49
CA ASN A 489 4.93 -27.49 0.25
C ASN A 489 5.92 -28.52 0.82
N GLN A 490 6.93 -28.91 0.04
CA GLN A 490 7.87 -29.97 0.40
C GLN A 490 8.99 -29.49 1.32
N TYR A 491 9.53 -28.30 1.07
CA TYR A 491 10.74 -27.79 1.71
C TYR A 491 10.56 -26.42 2.39
N GLY A 492 9.45 -25.71 2.17
CA GLY A 492 9.30 -24.30 2.56
C GLY A 492 9.48 -24.00 4.06
N VAL A 493 9.25 -24.97 4.94
CA VAL A 493 9.55 -24.84 6.39
C VAL A 493 11.05 -24.93 6.66
N GLU A 494 11.73 -25.91 6.05
CA GLU A 494 13.17 -26.12 6.22
C GLU A 494 13.97 -25.01 5.54
N LEU A 495 13.59 -24.60 4.33
CA LEU A 495 14.15 -23.44 3.63
C LEU A 495 14.10 -22.19 4.50
N ARG A 496 12.93 -21.85 5.08
CA ARG A 496 12.78 -20.67 5.93
C ARG A 496 13.47 -20.78 7.30
N GLN A 497 13.85 -21.97 7.75
CA GLN A 497 14.68 -22.15 8.94
C GLN A 497 16.17 -22.05 8.58
N ASN A 498 16.62 -22.78 7.57
CA ASN A 498 18.02 -22.87 7.16
C ASN A 498 18.53 -21.55 6.54
N TYR A 499 17.73 -20.84 5.73
CA TYR A 499 18.11 -19.53 5.16
C TYR A 499 18.50 -18.51 6.24
N TRP A 500 17.84 -18.54 7.42
CA TRP A 500 18.16 -17.61 8.52
C TRP A 500 19.11 -18.16 9.58
N SER A 501 19.14 -19.47 9.80
CA SER A 501 19.99 -20.08 10.84
C SER A 501 21.42 -20.42 10.40
N ALA A 502 21.69 -20.48 9.09
CA ALA A 502 23.02 -20.81 8.55
C ALA A 502 24.01 -19.61 8.53
N GLY A 503 23.49 -18.37 8.57
CA GLY A 503 24.32 -17.19 8.32
C GLY A 503 24.87 -17.18 6.89
N THR A 504 26.12 -16.74 6.71
CA THR A 504 26.79 -16.71 5.39
C THR A 504 27.41 -18.06 4.98
N GLU A 505 27.40 -19.07 5.85
CA GLU A 505 27.88 -20.42 5.50
C GLU A 505 26.73 -21.24 4.90
N ALA A 506 26.62 -21.23 3.58
CA ALA A 506 25.58 -21.98 2.88
C ALA A 506 25.58 -23.47 3.28
N SER A 507 24.45 -23.95 3.81
CA SER A 507 24.25 -25.36 4.06
C SER A 507 24.14 -26.12 2.73
N PRO A 508 24.70 -27.32 2.57
CA PRO A 508 24.52 -28.14 1.36
C PRO A 508 23.05 -28.45 1.01
N PHE A 509 22.12 -28.29 1.97
CA PHE A 509 20.68 -28.30 1.69
C PHE A 509 20.22 -27.04 0.93
N MET A 510 20.71 -25.87 1.33
CA MET A 510 20.42 -24.59 0.67
C MET A 510 21.05 -24.52 -0.72
N ASP A 511 22.24 -25.13 -0.91
CA ASP A 511 22.86 -25.22 -2.23
C ASP A 511 22.01 -26.03 -3.22
N LEU A 512 21.45 -27.17 -2.79
CA LEU A 512 20.63 -28.03 -3.64
C LEU A 512 19.22 -27.45 -3.84
N VAL A 513 18.47 -27.27 -2.75
CA VAL A 513 17.05 -26.90 -2.82
C VAL A 513 16.87 -25.40 -3.10
N GLY A 514 17.80 -24.55 -2.67
CA GLY A 514 17.80 -23.13 -3.04
C GLY A 514 18.05 -22.92 -4.53
N GLN A 515 18.87 -23.77 -5.17
CA GLN A 515 19.04 -23.76 -6.62
C GLN A 515 17.76 -24.22 -7.35
N GLU A 516 17.10 -25.30 -6.90
CA GLU A 516 15.78 -25.72 -7.43
C GLU A 516 14.74 -24.57 -7.33
N VAL A 517 14.73 -23.84 -6.21
CA VAL A 517 13.84 -22.68 -6.01
C VAL A 517 14.21 -21.49 -6.90
N VAL A 518 15.49 -21.22 -7.15
CA VAL A 518 15.93 -20.16 -8.07
C VAL A 518 15.60 -20.51 -9.52
N GLU A 519 15.79 -21.76 -9.96
CA GLU A 519 15.43 -22.21 -11.31
C GLU A 519 13.91 -22.15 -11.53
N ALA A 520 13.13 -22.58 -10.54
CA ALA A 520 11.67 -22.46 -10.58
C ALA A 520 11.19 -20.98 -10.50
N THR A 521 11.95 -20.11 -9.81
CA THR A 521 11.72 -18.65 -9.79
C THR A 521 12.00 -18.03 -11.15
N ALA A 522 13.11 -18.38 -11.80
CA ALA A 522 13.43 -17.92 -13.15
C ALA A 522 12.40 -18.40 -14.19
N ALA A 523 11.85 -19.61 -14.02
CA ALA A 523 10.74 -20.10 -14.85
C ALA A 523 9.44 -19.31 -14.63
N LEU A 524 9.12 -18.93 -13.39
CA LEU A 524 7.99 -18.04 -13.09
C LEU A 524 8.20 -16.65 -13.69
N ASP A 525 9.38 -16.07 -13.51
CA ASP A 525 9.75 -14.76 -14.04
C ASP A 525 9.65 -14.72 -15.58
N ALA A 526 10.18 -15.74 -16.25
CA ALA A 526 10.09 -15.87 -17.70
C ALA A 526 8.63 -15.98 -18.18
N ALA A 527 7.78 -16.77 -17.52
CA ALA A 527 6.36 -16.89 -17.86
C ALA A 527 5.59 -15.58 -17.58
N MET A 528 5.93 -14.86 -16.53
CA MET A 528 5.34 -13.56 -16.19
C MET A 528 5.71 -12.46 -17.19
N LEU A 529 6.96 -12.43 -17.67
CA LEU A 529 7.40 -11.52 -18.73
C LEU A 529 6.84 -11.90 -20.11
N ALA A 530 6.74 -13.20 -20.44
CA ALA A 530 6.18 -13.68 -21.70
C ALA A 530 4.67 -13.37 -21.86
N LEU A 531 3.96 -13.19 -20.75
CA LEU A 531 2.57 -12.71 -20.72
C LEU A 531 2.44 -11.19 -20.86
N ASP A 532 3.55 -10.45 -20.74
CA ASP A 532 3.68 -8.98 -20.81
C ASP A 532 2.71 -8.18 -19.91
N VAL A 533 2.05 -8.83 -18.94
CA VAL A 533 1.00 -8.22 -18.10
C VAL A 533 1.54 -7.10 -17.19
N LEU A 534 2.77 -7.24 -16.68
CA LEU A 534 3.42 -6.19 -15.89
C LEU A 534 3.70 -4.92 -16.71
N TYR A 535 3.84 -5.08 -18.02
CA TYR A 535 4.02 -3.98 -18.97
C TYR A 535 2.66 -3.41 -19.38
N THR A 536 1.75 -4.24 -19.90
CA THR A 536 0.47 -3.78 -20.49
C THR A 536 -0.52 -3.11 -19.53
N GLU A 537 -0.43 -3.37 -18.23
CA GLU A 537 -1.29 -2.74 -17.21
C GLU A 537 -0.77 -1.37 -16.72
N TYR A 538 0.55 -1.13 -16.85
CA TYR A 538 1.25 0.00 -16.22
C TYR A 538 2.04 0.90 -17.20
N ASP A 539 2.25 0.49 -18.45
CA ASP A 539 2.80 1.34 -19.51
C ASP A 539 1.84 2.48 -19.89
N LEU A 540 2.41 3.56 -20.41
CA LEU A 540 1.71 4.79 -20.74
C LEU A 540 1.23 4.78 -22.19
N SER A 541 0.04 5.33 -22.46
CA SER A 541 -0.47 5.50 -23.82
C SER A 541 0.38 6.47 -24.68
N THR A 542 1.28 7.21 -24.05
CA THR A 542 2.30 8.03 -24.72
C THR A 542 3.63 7.26 -24.77
N PRO A 543 4.16 6.91 -25.97
CA PRO A 543 5.45 6.22 -26.07
C PRO A 543 6.60 7.10 -25.58
N PRO A 544 7.75 6.51 -25.20
CA PRO A 544 8.96 7.27 -24.88
C PRO A 544 9.48 8.03 -26.11
N GLN A 545 9.91 9.27 -25.92
CA GLN A 545 10.47 10.11 -26.99
C GLN A 545 11.97 9.82 -27.07
N CYS A 546 12.34 8.83 -27.90
CA CYS A 546 13.71 8.31 -27.98
C CYS A 546 14.75 9.38 -28.34
N ASP A 547 14.42 10.31 -29.23
CA ASP A 547 15.28 11.46 -29.61
C ASP A 547 15.62 12.40 -28.44
N LEU A 548 14.85 12.34 -27.34
CA LEU A 548 15.07 13.08 -26.09
C LEU A 548 15.53 12.17 -24.93
N ALA A 549 15.54 10.85 -25.11
CA ALA A 549 15.88 9.90 -24.05
C ALA A 549 17.38 9.99 -23.69
N GLU A 550 18.26 9.98 -24.70
CA GLU A 550 19.71 10.12 -24.48
C GLU A 550 20.05 11.48 -23.83
N THR A 551 19.40 12.58 -24.26
CA THR A 551 19.60 13.92 -23.67
C THR A 551 19.15 13.99 -22.22
N SER A 552 17.93 13.54 -21.89
CA SER A 552 17.44 13.51 -20.51
C SER A 552 18.35 12.65 -19.60
N LEU A 553 18.73 11.46 -20.06
CA LEU A 553 19.63 10.59 -19.32
C LEU A 553 21.07 11.14 -19.21
N ALA A 554 21.51 12.00 -20.13
CA ALA A 554 22.76 12.75 -19.98
C ALA A 554 22.65 13.87 -18.93
N GLU A 555 21.53 14.59 -18.90
CA GLU A 555 21.30 15.75 -18.02
C GLU A 555 21.10 15.37 -16.54
N PHE A 556 20.36 14.30 -16.24
CA PHE A 556 20.07 13.87 -14.87
C PHE A 556 21.09 12.86 -14.34
N GLU A 557 22.12 13.33 -13.64
CA GLU A 557 22.96 12.49 -12.77
C GLU A 557 22.20 12.09 -11.48
N PRO A 558 22.24 10.83 -11.04
CA PRO A 558 21.71 10.41 -9.74
C PRO A 558 22.36 11.20 -8.60
N LEU A 559 21.57 11.55 -7.56
CA LEU A 559 22.07 12.29 -6.40
C LEU A 559 23.27 11.57 -5.75
N ALA A 560 24.36 12.29 -5.54
CA ALA A 560 25.61 11.77 -4.99
C ALA A 560 25.56 11.56 -3.46
N VAL A 561 24.54 10.82 -3.00
CA VAL A 561 24.23 10.57 -1.59
C VAL A 561 24.29 9.07 -1.27
N PRO A 562 24.77 8.67 -0.07
CA PRO A 562 24.75 7.28 0.33
C PRO A 562 23.32 6.79 0.59
N LEU A 563 23.05 5.51 0.32
CA LEU A 563 21.80 4.89 0.75
C LEU A 563 21.75 4.81 2.30
N PRO A 564 20.59 4.98 2.97
CA PRO A 564 20.41 4.86 4.42
C PRO A 564 20.47 3.40 4.93
N LEU A 565 21.48 2.66 4.49
CA LEU A 565 21.71 1.24 4.74
C LEU A 565 23.07 1.04 5.41
N MET A 566 23.10 0.22 6.46
CA MET A 566 24.30 -0.16 7.20
C MET A 566 25.25 -1.03 6.34
N GLU A 567 26.38 -1.44 6.91
CA GLU A 567 27.33 -2.34 6.26
C GLU A 567 26.71 -3.69 5.86
N ASP A 568 25.71 -4.19 6.61
CA ASP A 568 24.93 -5.40 6.31
C ASP A 568 23.93 -5.26 5.14
N GLY A 569 23.93 -4.12 4.45
CA GLY A 569 23.03 -3.88 3.32
C GLY A 569 21.57 -3.59 3.70
N ASN A 570 21.22 -3.50 4.99
CA ASN A 570 19.87 -3.22 5.46
C ASN A 570 19.78 -1.90 6.25
N PHE A 571 18.55 -1.47 6.53
CA PHE A 571 18.34 -0.37 7.46
C PHE A 571 18.89 -0.70 8.85
N ARG A 572 19.25 0.33 9.63
CA ARG A 572 19.57 0.20 11.05
C ARG A 572 18.47 -0.57 11.79
N ALA A 573 18.82 -1.37 12.80
CA ALA A 573 17.83 -2.07 13.64
C ALA A 573 16.84 -1.09 14.31
N PRO A 574 15.65 -1.53 14.75
CA PRO A 574 14.75 -0.72 15.55
C PRO A 574 15.43 -0.29 16.87
N PRO A 575 15.22 0.94 17.35
CA PRO A 575 15.78 1.37 18.63
C PRO A 575 15.16 0.61 19.81
N PRO A 576 15.81 0.60 21.00
CA PRO A 576 15.36 -0.17 22.16
C PRO A 576 13.91 0.10 22.57
N ALA A 577 13.41 1.33 22.45
CA ALA A 577 12.02 1.67 22.74
C ALA A 577 11.02 0.91 21.84
N CYS A 578 11.31 0.76 20.54
CA CYS A 578 10.47 -0.02 19.63
C CYS A 578 10.53 -1.52 19.93
N ILE A 579 11.69 -2.01 20.37
CA ILE A 579 11.90 -3.40 20.80
C ILE A 579 11.12 -3.69 22.09
N GLU A 580 11.13 -2.79 23.07
CA GLU A 580 10.35 -2.92 24.29
C GLU A 580 8.85 -2.82 24.03
N TYR A 581 8.42 -1.84 23.21
CA TYR A 581 7.03 -1.71 22.76
C TYR A 581 6.53 -2.99 22.07
N ALA A 582 7.31 -3.57 21.18
CA ALA A 582 7.00 -4.85 20.55
C ALA A 582 6.83 -5.96 21.60
N LYS A 583 7.78 -6.13 22.54
CA LYS A 583 7.68 -7.14 23.60
C LYS A 583 6.42 -6.98 24.44
N ASN A 584 6.09 -5.76 24.88
CA ASN A 584 5.00 -5.52 25.80
C ASN A 584 3.62 -5.77 25.16
N ASN A 585 3.44 -5.38 23.88
CA ASN A 585 2.18 -5.62 23.17
C ASN A 585 2.07 -7.09 22.70
N PHE A 586 3.08 -7.63 22.01
CA PHE A 586 3.00 -9.00 21.47
C PHE A 586 2.99 -10.11 22.53
N LYS A 587 3.62 -9.95 23.70
CA LYS A 587 3.61 -10.99 24.75
C LYS A 587 2.30 -11.06 25.54
N SER A 588 1.49 -10.00 25.53
CA SER A 588 0.35 -9.87 26.46
C SER A 588 -0.94 -10.53 25.96
N GLY A 589 -0.96 -11.07 24.74
CA GLY A 589 -2.19 -11.48 24.05
C GLY A 589 -3.07 -10.29 23.61
N ARG A 590 -2.74 -9.06 24.02
CA ARG A 590 -3.38 -7.83 23.56
C ARG A 590 -2.91 -7.51 22.14
N ARG A 591 -3.61 -8.16 21.22
CA ARG A 591 -4.09 -7.56 19.97
C ARG A 591 -4.20 -6.04 20.08
N LEU A 592 -3.80 -5.33 19.02
CA LEU A 592 -3.85 -3.87 18.93
C LEU A 592 -5.32 -3.40 18.77
N GLN A 593 -6.06 -3.44 19.87
CA GLN A 593 -7.44 -2.99 20.07
C GLN A 593 -7.51 -2.17 21.37
N GLU A 594 -8.41 -1.20 21.43
CA GLU A 594 -8.74 -0.39 22.62
C GLU A 594 -7.65 0.59 23.14
N ASP A 595 -7.28 1.56 22.30
CA ASP A 595 -7.23 2.97 22.75
C ASP A 595 -8.56 3.64 22.29
N SER A 596 -9.68 3.26 22.90
CA SER A 596 -10.98 3.92 22.71
C SER A 596 -11.03 5.22 23.53
N PHE A 597 -11.71 6.25 23.01
CA PHE A 597 -11.89 7.50 23.78
C PHE A 597 -12.80 7.25 24.99
N ASP A 598 -12.37 7.73 26.17
CA ASP A 598 -13.10 7.67 27.44
C ASP A 598 -14.35 8.57 27.42
N THR A 599 -15.41 8.12 26.74
CA THR A 599 -16.75 8.67 26.90
C THR A 599 -17.39 8.08 28.15
N LYS A 600 -17.19 8.75 29.29
CA LYS A 600 -17.96 8.46 30.50
C LYS A 600 -19.44 8.70 30.23
N ASP A 601 -20.24 7.65 30.38
CA ASP A 601 -21.69 7.79 30.46
C ASP A 601 -22.05 8.59 31.72
N GLU A 602 -22.46 9.85 31.54
CA GLU A 602 -23.21 10.54 32.59
C GLU A 602 -24.64 9.97 32.61
N GLU A 603 -25.07 9.51 33.78
CA GLU A 603 -26.38 8.88 33.98
C GLU A 603 -27.51 9.89 33.73
N CYS A 604 -28.13 9.85 32.54
CA CYS A 604 -29.46 10.42 32.31
C CYS A 604 -30.52 9.60 33.08
N GLY A 605 -30.55 9.78 34.39
CA GLY A 605 -31.54 9.19 35.30
C GLY A 605 -32.96 9.65 34.95
N SER A 606 -33.94 8.81 35.28
CA SER A 606 -35.35 9.07 34.99
C SER A 606 -36.11 9.54 36.23
N ASP A 607 -36.57 10.80 36.20
CA ASP A 607 -37.73 11.35 36.94
C ASP A 607 -38.24 12.61 36.18
#